data_AF-A0A101HZ14-F1
#
_entry.id   AF-A0A101HZ14-F1
#
_cell.length_a   1.000
_cell.length_b   1.000
_cell.length_c   1.000
_cell.angle_alpha   90.00
_cell.angle_beta   90.00
_cell.angle_gamma   90.00
#
_symmetry.space_group_name_H-M   'P 1'
#
loop_
_entity.id
_entity.type
_entity.pdbx_description
1 polymer ?
#
loop_
_entity_poly.entity_id
_entity_poly.type
_entity_poly.pdbx_seq_one_letter_code
_entity_poly.pdbx_strand_id
1 'polypeptide(L)'
;TLVIHNAPFDLSFLDYYGQQSGLGRLQNSYIDTVEMSKAVFRYGRNNLDILLARLGIVPESRHRALGDALATAEAFVAMLTRIGTNNITRFIKRPQR
;
A
#
# COMPACT_ATOMS: atom_id res chain seq x y z
N THR A 1 11.41 -0.15 -3.63
CA THR A 1 10.42 -0.45 -2.57
C THR A 1 9.06 -0.44 -3.18
N LEU A 2 8.24 -1.45 -2.93
CA LEU A 2 6.84 -1.51 -3.38
C LEU A 2 5.95 -0.68 -2.45
N VAL A 3 4.84 -0.16 -2.96
CA VAL A 3 3.79 0.48 -2.17
C VAL A 3 2.52 -0.33 -2.36
N ILE A 4 1.94 -0.83 -1.27
CA ILE A 4 0.82 -1.77 -1.31
C ILE A 4 -0.22 -1.31 -0.29
N HIS A 5 -1.50 -1.49 -0.60
CA HIS A 5 -2.59 -1.25 0.33
C HIS A 5 -3.02 -2.57 0.96
N ASN A 6 -2.79 -2.74 2.27
CA ASN A 6 -3.02 -4.00 2.98
C ASN A 6 -2.08 -5.11 2.48
N ALA A 7 -0.77 -4.87 2.60
CA ALA A 7 0.29 -5.69 2.03
C ALA A 7 0.18 -7.21 2.30
N PRO A 8 -0.24 -7.69 3.49
CA PRO A 8 -0.39 -9.12 3.72
C PRO A 8 -1.31 -9.82 2.72
N PHE A 9 -2.34 -9.12 2.22
CA PHE A 9 -3.25 -9.68 1.22
C PHE A 9 -2.53 -9.88 -0.12
N ASP A 10 -2.09 -8.81 -0.79
CA ASP A 10 -1.47 -8.92 -2.12
C ASP A 10 -0.20 -9.79 -2.11
N LEU A 11 0.64 -9.67 -1.07
CA LEU A 11 1.86 -10.47 -0.97
C LEU A 11 1.56 -11.97 -0.83
N SER A 12 0.47 -12.36 -0.17
CA SER A 12 0.09 -13.78 -0.06
C SER A 12 -0.25 -14.39 -1.42
N PHE A 13 -0.95 -13.65 -2.29
CA PHE A 13 -1.24 -14.09 -3.66
C PHE A 13 0.01 -14.11 -4.53
N LEU A 14 0.83 -13.05 -4.47
CA LEU A 14 2.04 -12.95 -5.28
C LEU A 14 3.08 -14.01 -4.89
N ASP A 15 3.25 -14.28 -3.60
CA ASP A 15 4.14 -15.33 -3.11
C ASP A 15 3.66 -16.72 -3.56
N TYR A 16 2.35 -17.00 -3.45
CA TYR A 16 1.77 -18.26 -3.90
C TYR A 16 2.02 -18.50 -5.40
N TYR A 17 1.64 -17.55 -6.25
CA TYR A 17 1.79 -17.71 -7.70
C TYR A 17 3.25 -17.65 -8.15
N GLY A 18 4.09 -16.88 -7.46
CA GLY A 18 5.53 -16.86 -7.69
C GLY A 18 6.17 -18.23 -7.44
N GLN A 19 5.77 -18.92 -6.38
CA GLN A 19 6.20 -20.31 -6.13
C GLN A 19 5.69 -21.26 -7.21
N GLN A 20 4.41 -21.19 -7.57
CA GLN A 20 3.83 -22.05 -8.63
C GLN A 20 4.49 -21.84 -9.99
N SER A 21 4.97 -20.63 -10.27
CA SER A 21 5.60 -20.26 -11.54
C SER A 21 7.12 -20.49 -11.56
N GLY A 22 7.71 -21.04 -10.49
CA GLY A 22 9.17 -21.23 -10.37
C GLY A 22 9.98 -19.93 -10.18
N LEU A 23 9.31 -18.80 -9.94
CA LEU A 23 9.94 -17.49 -9.69
C LEU A 23 10.28 -17.28 -8.21
N GLY A 24 9.69 -18.07 -7.31
CA GLY A 24 9.86 -17.95 -5.87
C GLY A 24 9.06 -16.79 -5.28
N ARG A 25 9.36 -16.44 -4.02
CA ARG A 25 8.70 -15.38 -3.26
C ARG A 25 9.25 -14.00 -3.61
N LEU A 26 8.42 -12.96 -3.49
CA LEU A 26 8.87 -11.58 -3.69
C LEU A 26 9.85 -11.15 -2.59
N GLN A 27 11.02 -10.67 -2.99
CA GLN A 27 12.08 -10.25 -2.07
C GLN A 27 12.17 -8.72 -1.89
N ASN A 28 11.32 -7.98 -2.58
CA ASN A 28 11.32 -6.51 -2.52
C ASN A 28 10.87 -6.02 -1.14
N SER A 29 11.55 -4.99 -0.63
CA SER A 29 11.01 -4.22 0.49
C SER A 29 9.73 -3.50 0.07
N TYR A 30 8.79 -3.31 1.00
CA TYR A 30 7.49 -2.71 0.73
C TYR A 30 7.06 -1.71 1.82
N ILE A 31 6.12 -0.84 1.50
CA ILE A 31 5.42 0.05 2.42
C ILE A 31 3.94 -0.32 2.39
N ASP A 32 3.34 -0.52 3.56
CA ASP A 32 1.90 -0.75 3.69
C ASP A 32 1.17 0.58 3.99
N THR A 33 0.35 1.02 3.05
CA THR A 33 -0.41 2.27 3.18
C THR A 33 -1.47 2.21 4.27
N VAL A 34 -1.89 1.03 4.74
CA VAL A 34 -2.77 0.89 5.91
C VAL A 34 -2.07 1.36 7.18
N GLU A 35 -0.80 1.00 7.36
CA GLU A 35 -0.01 1.42 8.53
C GLU A 35 0.34 2.90 8.46
N MET A 36 0.69 3.37 7.26
CA MET A 36 0.88 4.79 7.02
C MET A 36 -0.40 5.58 7.36
N SER A 37 -1.56 5.10 6.91
CA SER A 37 -2.87 5.71 7.21
C SER A 37 -3.16 5.74 8.71
N LYS A 38 -2.85 4.66 9.46
CA LYS A 38 -2.99 4.64 10.93
C LYS A 38 -2.12 5.71 11.59
N ALA A 39 -0.89 5.91 11.11
CA ALA A 39 -0.01 6.95 11.64
C ALA A 39 -0.49 8.37 11.32
N VAL A 40 -1.09 8.60 10.14
CA VAL A 40 -1.60 9.92 9.72
C VAL A 40 -2.94 10.26 10.38
N PHE A 41 -3.90 9.34 10.39
CA PHE A 41 -5.29 9.62 10.76
C PHE A 41 -5.70 9.10 12.15
N ARG A 42 -4.84 8.33 12.83
CA ARG A 42 -4.96 7.79 14.20
C ARG A 42 -6.16 6.86 14.49
N TYR A 43 -7.35 7.09 13.92
CA TYR A 43 -8.57 6.36 14.23
C TYR A 43 -9.37 5.94 13.00
N GLY A 44 -10.31 5.01 13.20
CA GLY A 44 -11.26 4.54 12.18
C GLY A 44 -10.69 3.50 11.22
N ARG A 45 -11.54 3.08 10.28
CA ARG A 45 -11.20 2.11 9.24
C ARG A 45 -10.17 2.70 8.26
N ASN A 46 -9.32 1.85 7.70
CA ASN A 46 -8.23 2.25 6.80
C ASN A 46 -8.27 1.47 5.47
N ASN A 47 -9.46 1.03 5.05
CA ASN A 47 -9.61 0.50 3.69
C ASN A 47 -9.42 1.64 2.67
N LEU A 48 -9.15 1.25 1.42
CA LEU A 48 -8.77 2.20 0.39
C LEU A 48 -9.86 3.24 0.16
N ASP A 49 -11.15 2.85 0.15
CA ASP A 49 -12.27 3.79 -0.05
C ASP A 49 -12.31 4.90 1.00
N ILE A 50 -12.13 4.52 2.27
CA ILE A 50 -12.13 5.47 3.39
C ILE A 50 -10.88 6.34 3.36
N LEU A 51 -9.73 5.77 2.99
CA LEU A 51 -8.49 6.52 2.83
C LEU A 51 -8.61 7.57 1.72
N LEU A 52 -9.13 7.20 0.55
CA LEU A 52 -9.37 8.12 -0.56
C LEU A 52 -10.35 9.22 -0.18
N ALA A 53 -11.47 8.88 0.48
CA ALA A 53 -12.44 9.84 0.98
C ALA A 53 -11.82 10.86 1.96
N ARG A 54 -10.96 10.41 2.88
CA ARG A 54 -10.23 11.30 3.83
C ARG A 54 -9.25 12.23 3.15
N LEU A 55 -8.71 11.80 2.00
CA LEU A 55 -7.75 12.56 1.22
C LEU A 55 -8.42 13.43 0.15
N GLY A 56 -9.74 13.31 -0.05
CA GLY A 56 -10.46 14.04 -1.09
C GLY A 56 -10.14 13.54 -2.51
N ILE A 57 -9.76 12.28 -2.66
CA ILE A 57 -9.35 11.68 -3.94
C ILE A 57 -10.53 10.92 -4.56
N VAL A 58 -10.79 11.16 -5.85
CA VAL A 58 -11.81 10.45 -6.63
C VAL A 58 -11.11 9.52 -7.63
N PRO A 59 -11.16 8.19 -7.45
CA PRO A 59 -10.50 7.26 -8.34
C PRO A 59 -11.25 7.09 -9.67
N GLU A 60 -10.53 7.08 -10.79
CA GLU A 60 -11.12 6.93 -12.13
C GLU A 60 -11.63 5.50 -12.44
N SER A 61 -11.09 4.46 -11.80
CA SER A 61 -11.41 3.05 -12.12
C SER A 61 -11.33 2.12 -10.91
N ARG A 62 -12.01 2.48 -9.82
CA ARG A 62 -12.02 1.71 -8.58
C ARG A 62 -12.54 0.28 -8.77
N HIS A 63 -12.03 -0.65 -7.97
CA HIS A 63 -12.34 -2.09 -7.97
C HIS A 63 -11.78 -2.86 -9.18
N ARG A 64 -10.84 -2.25 -9.90
CA ARG A 64 -10.00 -2.90 -10.91
C ARG A 64 -8.56 -2.83 -10.42
N ALA A 65 -7.78 -3.89 -10.65
CA ALA A 65 -6.39 -3.96 -10.17
C ALA A 65 -5.56 -2.72 -10.53
N LEU A 66 -5.66 -2.25 -11.79
CA LEU A 66 -4.96 -1.04 -12.23
C LEU A 66 -5.46 0.23 -11.51
N GLY A 67 -6.78 0.42 -11.41
CA GLY A 67 -7.34 1.60 -10.76
C GLY A 67 -7.06 1.63 -9.26
N ASP A 68 -7.03 0.47 -8.62
CA ASP A 68 -6.70 0.33 -7.20
C ASP A 68 -5.22 0.62 -6.94
N ALA A 69 -4.33 0.19 -7.85
CA ALA A 69 -2.91 0.51 -7.81
C ALA A 69 -2.65 2.01 -7.99
N LEU A 70 -3.32 2.65 -8.96
CA LEU A 70 -3.23 4.09 -9.18
C LEU A 70 -3.74 4.89 -7.98
N ALA A 71 -4.92 4.53 -7.46
CA ALA A 71 -5.49 5.17 -6.29
C ALA A 71 -4.60 5.00 -5.04
N THR A 72 -3.97 3.83 -4.89
CA THR A 72 -2.99 3.58 -3.82
C THR A 72 -1.76 4.47 -3.96
N ALA A 73 -1.26 4.65 -5.18
CA ALA A 73 -0.12 5.53 -5.44
C ALA A 73 -0.45 7.00 -5.13
N GLU A 74 -1.63 7.47 -5.53
CA GLU A 74 -2.08 8.83 -5.25
C GLU A 74 -2.28 9.05 -3.74
N ALA A 75 -2.92 8.11 -3.05
CA ALA A 75 -3.09 8.16 -1.60
C ALA A 75 -1.74 8.17 -0.86
N PHE A 76 -0.77 7.38 -1.33
CA PHE A 76 0.58 7.35 -0.79
C PHE A 76 1.28 8.70 -0.91
N VAL A 77 1.26 9.32 -2.09
CA VAL A 77 1.88 10.65 -2.32
C VAL A 77 1.23 11.72 -1.44
N ALA A 78 -0.10 11.70 -1.32
CA ALA A 78 -0.81 12.63 -0.46
C ALA A 78 -0.45 12.45 1.03
N MET A 79 -0.34 11.20 1.51
CA MET A 79 0.11 10.94 2.87
C MET A 79 1.60 11.28 3.08
N LEU A 80 2.45 11.07 2.08
CA LEU A 80 3.89 11.37 2.13
C LEU A 80 4.10 12.87 2.38
N THR A 81 3.31 13.71 1.71
CA THR A 81 3.31 15.16 1.90
C THR A 81 2.94 15.55 3.34
N ARG A 82 2.04 14.80 4.00
CA ARG A 82 1.62 15.07 5.38
C ARG A 82 2.66 14.64 6.43
N ILE A 83 3.36 13.53 6.21
CA ILE A 83 4.36 13.02 7.15
C ILE A 83 5.76 13.59 6.92
N GLY A 84 6.01 14.18 5.75
CA GLY A 84 7.35 14.59 5.30
C GLY A 84 8.18 13.41 4.79
N THR A 85 8.91 13.64 3.69
CA THR A 85 9.72 12.62 3.01
C THR A 85 10.79 12.01 3.91
N ASN A 86 11.37 12.79 4.82
CA ASN A 86 12.38 12.31 5.78
C ASN A 86 11.85 11.22 6.72
N ASN A 87 10.53 11.14 6.93
CA ASN A 87 9.91 10.16 7.81
C ASN A 87 9.46 8.89 7.07
N ILE A 88 9.69 8.76 5.77
CA ILE A 88 9.18 7.61 5.00
C ILE A 88 9.90 6.29 5.32
N THR A 89 11.17 6.37 5.65
CA THR A 89 12.04 5.20 5.88
C THR A 89 11.54 4.33 7.03
N ARG A 90 10.86 4.91 8.03
CA ARG A 90 10.26 4.18 9.16
C ARG A 90 9.13 3.22 8.76
N PHE A 91 8.56 3.38 7.57
CA PHE A 91 7.48 2.53 7.05
C PHE A 91 7.99 1.44 6.09
N ILE A 92 9.28 1.42 5.78
CA ILE A 92 9.86 0.40 4.89
C ILE A 92 9.97 -0.92 5.65
N LYS A 93 9.24 -1.92 5.17
CA LYS A 93 9.29 -3.30 5.65
C LYS A 93 10.09 -4.18 4.72
N ARG A 94 10.79 -5.15 5.31
CA ARG A 94 11.43 -6.23 4.57
C ARG A 94 10.52 -7.46 4.57
N PRO A 95 10.45 -8.22 3.47
CA PRO A 95 9.74 -9.49 3.46
C PRO A 95 10.39 -10.42 4.49
N GLN A 96 9.56 -11.17 5.23
CA GLN A 96 10.06 -12.22 6.12
C GLN A 96 10.45 -13.42 5.26
N ARG A 97 11.69 -13.89 5.43
CA ARG A 97 12.24 -15.05 4.73
C ARG A 97 11.40 -16.29 5.01
#